data_AF-A0A8J5S990-F1
#
_entry.id   AF-A0A8J5S990-F1
#
_cell.length_a   1.000
_cell.length_b   1.000
_cell.length_c   1.000
_cell.angle_alpha   90.00
_cell.angle_beta   90.00
_cell.angle_gamma   90.00
#
_symmetry.space_group_name_H-M   'P 1'
#
loop_
_entity.id
_entity.type
_entity.pdbx_description
1 polymer ?
#
loop_
_entity_poly.entity_id
_entity_poly.type
_entity_poly.pdbx_seq_one_letter_code
_entity_poly.pdbx_strand_id
1 'polypeptide(L)'
;MGGGVGLELMGCLCRIKNCAAELLSSMEEDLVTDLDDDSMDLVGRDLRLKTTFLYVDLSRVISCDESNERREALTLLANKFIFFVEELTDAVTSRNVAVVKVCYIDAAQALREVVAFLAPPQSQCDDLEEQEEADALASCSSRETEVQVPLELLQKDDESIDSRVKNM
;
A
#
# COMPACT_ATOMS: atom_id res chain seq x y z
N MET A 1 -28.39 -13.68 -0.50
CA MET A 1 -27.02 -13.45 -0.99
C MET A 1 -26.50 -12.20 -0.31
N GLY A 2 -25.60 -12.31 0.67
CA GLY A 2 -25.14 -11.14 1.43
C GLY A 2 -23.78 -11.27 2.13
N GLY A 3 -23.06 -12.39 1.95
CA GLY A 3 -21.81 -12.66 2.68
C GLY A 3 -20.52 -12.13 2.03
N GLY A 4 -20.56 -11.62 0.79
CA GLY A 4 -19.35 -11.22 0.06
C GLY A 4 -18.84 -9.82 0.38
N VAL A 5 -19.75 -8.88 0.66
CA VAL A 5 -19.42 -7.45 0.81
C VAL A 5 -18.55 -7.18 2.04
N GLY A 6 -18.76 -7.90 3.14
CA GLY A 6 -18.00 -7.72 4.38
C GLY A 6 -16.52 -8.12 4.26
N LEU A 7 -16.22 -9.24 3.59
CA LEU A 7 -14.84 -9.71 3.40
C LEU A 7 -14.05 -8.81 2.44
N GLU A 8 -14.71 -8.32 1.39
CA GLU A 8 -14.10 -7.38 0.44
C GLU A 8 -13.80 -6.03 1.09
N LEU A 9 -14.69 -5.53 1.96
CA LEU A 9 -14.51 -4.28 2.69
C LEU A 9 -13.36 -4.37 3.70
N MET A 10 -13.25 -5.48 4.44
CA MET A 10 -12.11 -5.72 5.32
C MET A 10 -10.79 -5.77 4.54
N GLY A 11 -10.79 -6.39 3.35
CA GLY A 11 -9.64 -6.34 2.46
C GLY A 11 -9.24 -4.92 2.05
N CYS A 12 -10.21 -4.04 1.78
CA CYS A 12 -9.94 -2.63 1.47
C CYS A 12 -9.33 -1.90 2.66
N LEU A 13 -9.88 -2.08 3.87
CA LEU A 13 -9.37 -1.46 5.09
C LEU A 13 -7.93 -1.88 5.38
N CYS A 14 -7.61 -3.18 5.23
CA CYS A 14 -6.24 -3.68 5.41
C CYS A 14 -5.27 -3.06 4.39
N ARG A 15 -5.65 -3.01 3.10
CA ARG A 15 -4.81 -2.38 2.07
C ARG A 15 -4.62 -0.89 2.29
N ILE A 16 -5.66 -0.17 2.73
CA ILE A 16 -5.55 1.25 3.07
C ILE A 16 -4.55 1.45 4.19
N LYS A 17 -4.66 0.68 5.28
CA LYS A 17 -3.74 0.77 6.42
C LYS A 17 -2.29 0.48 6.00
N ASN A 18 -2.08 -0.59 5.23
CA ASN A 18 -0.72 -0.97 4.78
C ASN A 18 -0.14 0.08 3.82
N CYS A 19 -0.90 0.51 2.81
CA CYS A 19 -0.46 1.56 1.89
C CYS A 19 -0.16 2.86 2.64
N ALA A 20 -0.97 3.20 3.64
CA ALA A 20 -0.73 4.39 4.45
C ALA A 20 0.54 4.27 5.29
N ALA A 21 0.78 3.13 5.94
CA ALA A 21 2.01 2.90 6.70
C ALA A 21 3.26 3.03 5.81
N GLU A 22 3.23 2.40 4.63
CA GLU A 22 4.33 2.46 3.66
C GLU A 22 4.58 3.89 3.15
N LEU A 23 3.52 4.61 2.75
CA LEU A 23 3.63 6.00 2.31
C LEU A 23 4.12 6.91 3.42
N LEU A 24 3.64 6.77 4.64
CA LEU A 24 4.08 7.60 5.75
C LEU A 24 5.56 7.36 6.07
N SER A 25 6.02 6.11 6.04
CA SER A 25 7.44 5.77 6.20
C SER A 25 8.29 6.39 5.08
N SER A 26 7.87 6.25 3.82
CA SER A 26 8.62 6.81 2.69
C SER A 26 8.68 8.34 2.74
N MET A 27 7.57 8.99 3.06
CA MET A 27 7.51 10.45 3.19
C MET A 27 8.44 10.97 4.29
N GLU A 28 8.54 10.26 5.41
CA GLU A 28 9.42 10.65 6.53
C GLU A 28 10.90 10.42 6.19
N GLU A 29 11.25 9.31 5.54
CA GLU A 29 12.62 8.98 5.12
C GLU A 29 13.13 9.88 3.98
N ASP A 30 12.28 10.15 2.98
CA ASP A 30 12.61 10.99 1.82
C ASP A 30 12.72 12.48 2.20
N LEU A 31 12.01 12.94 3.24
CA LEU A 31 12.17 14.31 3.73
C LEU A 31 13.56 14.57 4.35
N VAL A 32 14.15 13.51 4.92
CA VAL A 32 15.40 13.53 5.69
C VAL A 32 16.63 13.40 4.79
N THR A 33 16.49 12.79 3.61
CA THR A 33 17.57 12.62 2.64
C THR A 33 17.53 13.70 1.55
N ASP A 34 18.69 13.97 0.93
CA ASP A 34 18.78 14.91 -0.18
C ASP A 34 18.08 14.30 -1.41
N LEU A 35 16.82 14.71 -1.66
CA LEU A 35 16.06 14.36 -2.86
C LEU A 35 16.80 14.82 -4.12
N ASP A 36 17.59 13.92 -4.72
CA ASP A 36 18.15 14.12 -6.07
C ASP A 36 17.09 13.84 -7.16
N ASP A 37 17.43 14.18 -8.40
CA ASP A 37 16.48 14.11 -9.52
C ASP A 37 16.01 12.67 -9.80
N ASP A 38 16.88 11.67 -9.71
CA ASP A 38 16.51 10.27 -9.97
C ASP A 38 15.61 9.71 -8.86
N SER A 39 15.88 10.10 -7.60
CA SER A 39 15.06 9.75 -6.44
C SER A 39 13.67 10.37 -6.55
N MET A 40 13.58 11.64 -6.97
CA MET A 40 12.31 12.33 -7.14
C MET A 40 11.40 11.67 -8.19
N ASP A 41 11.97 11.14 -9.28
CA ASP A 41 11.21 10.39 -10.29
C ASP A 41 10.74 9.02 -9.80
N LEU A 42 11.57 8.33 -9.01
CA LEU A 42 11.18 7.06 -8.40
C LEU A 42 10.02 7.28 -7.42
N VAL A 43 10.19 8.25 -6.53
CA VAL A 43 9.23 8.61 -5.49
C VAL A 43 7.91 9.09 -6.11
N GLY A 44 7.95 9.92 -7.16
CA GLY A 44 6.75 10.34 -7.88
C GLY A 44 5.97 9.17 -8.51
N ARG A 45 6.67 8.18 -9.07
CA ARG A 45 6.04 6.97 -9.63
C ARG A 45 5.42 6.09 -8.56
N ASP A 46 6.13 5.88 -7.46
CA ASP A 46 5.65 5.07 -6.33
C ASP A 46 4.42 5.71 -5.68
N LEU A 47 4.48 7.01 -5.39
CA LEU A 47 3.36 7.79 -4.87
C LEU A 47 2.11 7.65 -5.75
N ARG A 48 2.26 7.80 -7.07
CA ARG A 48 1.13 7.70 -8.01
C ARG A 48 0.53 6.30 -8.03
N LEU A 49 1.37 5.26 -7.97
CA LEU A 49 0.92 3.87 -7.93
C LEU A 49 0.12 3.59 -6.65
N LYS A 50 0.69 3.89 -5.47
CA LYS A 50 0.04 3.64 -4.18
C LYS A 50 -1.24 4.45 -4.01
N THR A 51 -1.24 5.72 -4.43
CA THR A 51 -2.44 6.58 -4.36
C THR A 51 -3.56 6.04 -5.24
N THR A 52 -3.26 5.45 -6.39
CA THR A 52 -4.28 4.83 -7.26
C THR A 52 -5.01 3.70 -6.54
N PHE A 53 -4.27 2.84 -5.83
CA PHE A 53 -4.89 1.77 -5.02
C PHE A 53 -5.70 2.33 -3.85
N LEU A 54 -5.16 3.33 -3.14
CA LEU A 54 -5.88 4.01 -2.06
C LEU A 54 -7.19 4.62 -2.55
N TYR A 55 -7.21 5.25 -3.73
CA TYR A 55 -8.43 5.83 -4.29
C TYR A 55 -9.51 4.78 -4.54
N VAL A 56 -9.13 3.63 -5.11
CA VAL A 56 -10.06 2.52 -5.38
C VAL A 56 -10.64 1.96 -4.07
N ASP A 57 -9.77 1.72 -3.08
CA ASP A 57 -10.20 1.16 -1.80
C ASP A 57 -11.05 2.17 -1.00
N LEU A 58 -10.67 3.45 -0.95
CA LEU A 58 -11.45 4.51 -0.30
C LEU A 58 -12.82 4.68 -0.96
N SER A 59 -12.88 4.70 -2.28
CA SER A 59 -14.14 4.79 -3.02
C SER A 59 -15.09 3.65 -2.65
N ARG A 60 -14.55 2.43 -2.48
CA ARG A 60 -15.33 1.26 -2.08
C ARG A 60 -15.79 1.36 -0.63
N VAL A 61 -14.91 1.78 0.29
CA VAL A 61 -15.27 1.98 1.70
C VAL A 61 -16.37 3.04 1.86
N ILE A 62 -16.23 4.17 1.17
CA ILE A 62 -17.23 5.25 1.16
C ILE A 62 -18.56 4.74 0.61
N SER A 63 -18.54 4.02 -0.50
CA SER A 63 -19.77 3.56 -1.16
C SER A 63 -20.53 2.49 -0.37
N CYS A 64 -19.81 1.73 0.46
CA CYS A 64 -20.39 0.68 1.31
C CYS A 64 -20.73 1.17 2.74
N ASP A 65 -20.54 2.45 3.05
CA ASP A 65 -20.89 3.00 4.34
C ASP A 65 -22.39 3.33 4.43
N GLU A 66 -23.07 2.65 5.34
CA GLU A 66 -24.52 2.79 5.57
C GLU A 66 -24.89 4.10 6.27
N SER A 67 -23.95 4.72 7.00
CA SER A 67 -24.19 5.98 7.69
C SER A 67 -23.89 7.15 6.75
N ASN A 68 -24.94 7.90 6.38
CA ASN A 68 -24.78 9.10 5.53
C ASN A 68 -23.80 10.11 6.13
N GLU A 69 -23.88 10.37 7.44
CA GLU A 69 -22.99 11.30 8.13
C GLU A 69 -21.54 10.83 8.10
N ARG A 70 -21.30 9.54 8.38
CA ARG A 70 -19.96 8.94 8.35
C ARG A 70 -19.40 8.94 6.93
N ARG A 71 -20.23 8.57 5.95
CA ARG A 71 -19.90 8.58 4.53
C ARG A 71 -19.51 9.97 4.03
N GLU A 72 -20.26 11.00 4.41
CA GLU A 72 -19.96 12.40 4.07
C GLU A 72 -18.65 12.86 4.71
N ALA A 73 -18.45 12.57 6.00
CA ALA A 73 -17.20 12.90 6.69
C ALA A 73 -15.98 12.21 6.07
N LEU A 74 -16.07 10.91 5.76
CA LEU A 74 -15.00 10.17 5.09
C LEU A 74 -14.74 10.71 3.68
N THR A 75 -15.79 11.08 2.95
CA THR A 75 -15.67 11.69 1.62
C THR A 75 -14.89 12.99 1.69
N LEU A 76 -15.16 13.85 2.68
CA LEU A 76 -14.42 15.10 2.88
C LEU A 76 -12.94 14.85 3.18
N LEU A 77 -12.63 13.88 4.06
CA LEU A 77 -11.24 13.51 4.37
C LEU A 77 -10.52 12.92 3.14
N ALA A 78 -11.18 12.04 2.40
CA ALA A 78 -10.62 11.45 1.17
C ALA A 78 -10.34 12.52 0.11
N ASN A 79 -11.27 13.45 -0.11
CA ASN A 79 -11.07 14.55 -1.06
C ASN A 79 -9.92 15.47 -0.63
N LYS A 80 -9.79 15.77 0.67
CA LYS A 80 -8.67 16.54 1.21
C LYS A 80 -7.34 15.83 0.97
N PHE A 81 -7.28 14.51 1.20
CA PHE A 81 -6.09 13.72 0.93
C PHE A 81 -5.72 13.72 -0.56
N ILE A 82 -6.69 13.47 -1.45
CA ILE A 82 -6.47 13.45 -2.90
C ILE A 82 -5.94 14.81 -3.38
N PHE A 83 -6.53 15.91 -2.92
CA PHE A 83 -6.08 17.26 -3.25
C PHE A 83 -4.59 17.48 -2.93
N PHE A 84 -4.14 17.10 -1.73
CA PHE A 84 -2.74 17.27 -1.37
C PHE A 84 -1.80 16.33 -2.13
N VAL A 85 -2.26 15.15 -2.54
CA VAL A 85 -1.46 14.27 -3.40
C VAL A 85 -1.34 14.82 -4.82
N GLU A 86 -2.39 15.46 -5.35
CA GLU A 86 -2.32 16.17 -6.64
C GLU A 86 -1.29 17.31 -6.57
N GLU A 87 -1.34 18.16 -5.54
CA GLU A 87 -0.35 19.22 -5.32
C GLU A 87 1.07 18.68 -5.18
N LEU A 88 1.24 17.56 -4.48
CA LEU A 88 2.53 16.88 -4.35
C LEU A 88 3.04 16.33 -5.69
N THR A 89 2.15 15.77 -6.52
CA THR A 89 2.47 15.26 -7.85
C THR A 89 2.91 16.39 -8.78
N ASP A 90 2.26 17.55 -8.69
CA ASP A 90 2.62 18.76 -9.43
C ASP A 90 3.96 19.34 -8.96
N ALA A 91 4.21 19.33 -7.65
CA ALA A 91 5.48 19.75 -7.06
C ALA A 91 6.66 18.86 -7.51
N VAL A 92 6.45 17.54 -7.53
CA VAL A 92 7.41 16.55 -8.05
C VAL A 92 7.68 16.80 -9.54
N THR A 93 6.62 16.99 -10.33
CA THR A 93 6.74 17.25 -11.78
C THR A 93 7.49 18.56 -12.07
N SER A 94 7.27 19.59 -11.25
CA SER A 94 7.94 20.89 -11.37
C SER A 94 9.35 20.94 -10.76
N ARG A 95 9.84 19.83 -10.20
CA ARG A 95 11.16 19.71 -9.56
C ARG A 95 11.40 20.73 -8.44
N ASN A 96 10.33 21.15 -7.78
CA ASN A 96 10.42 22.15 -6.71
C ASN A 96 10.57 21.46 -5.35
N VAL A 97 11.80 21.13 -4.96
CA VAL A 97 12.12 20.40 -3.71
C VAL A 97 11.50 21.05 -2.48
N ALA A 98 11.52 22.39 -2.39
CA ALA A 98 10.96 23.10 -1.23
C ALA A 98 9.44 22.91 -1.13
N VAL A 99 8.74 22.97 -2.26
CA VAL A 99 7.28 22.75 -2.32
C VAL A 99 6.96 21.27 -2.09
N VAL A 100 7.72 20.34 -2.66
CA VAL A 100 7.59 18.90 -2.43
C VAL A 100 7.57 18.58 -0.93
N LYS A 101 8.52 19.14 -0.15
CA LYS A 101 8.57 18.91 1.30
C LYS A 101 7.32 19.42 2.04
N VAL A 102 6.77 20.56 1.63
CA VAL A 102 5.54 21.10 2.22
C VAL A 102 4.34 20.22 1.85
N CYS A 103 4.18 19.90 0.56
CA CYS A 103 3.09 19.05 0.08
C CYS A 103 3.14 17.65 0.72
N TYR A 104 4.32 17.12 1.02
CA TYR A 104 4.46 15.88 1.77
C TYR A 104 3.86 15.94 3.17
N ILE A 105 4.18 16.99 3.93
CA ILE A 105 3.66 17.16 5.28
C ILE A 105 2.13 17.21 5.25
N ASP A 106 1.56 17.96 4.31
CA ASP A 106 0.12 18.13 4.16
C ASP A 106 -0.56 16.82 3.72
N ALA A 107 -0.01 16.12 2.72
CA ALA A 107 -0.51 14.84 2.25
C ALA A 107 -0.43 13.76 3.33
N ALA A 108 0.69 13.66 4.05
CA ALA A 108 0.88 12.74 5.17
C ALA A 108 -0.14 13.02 6.29
N GLN A 109 -0.38 14.29 6.60
CA GLN A 109 -1.34 14.66 7.62
C GLN A 109 -2.78 14.29 7.23
N ALA A 110 -3.17 14.57 5.99
CA ALA A 110 -4.49 14.17 5.49
C ALA A 110 -4.65 12.64 5.47
N LEU A 111 -3.61 11.89 5.12
CA LEU A 111 -3.62 10.43 5.15
C LEU A 111 -3.79 9.88 6.57
N ARG A 112 -3.11 10.47 7.55
CA ARG A 112 -3.30 10.13 8.98
C ARG A 112 -4.73 10.37 9.45
N GLU A 113 -5.35 11.47 9.03
CA GLU A 113 -6.76 11.76 9.35
C GLU A 113 -7.70 10.69 8.77
N VAL A 114 -7.49 10.28 7.52
CA VAL A 114 -8.25 9.19 6.89
C VAL A 114 -8.08 7.88 7.66
N VAL A 115 -6.84 7.48 7.98
CA VAL A 115 -6.58 6.24 8.72
C VAL A 115 -7.19 6.28 10.12
N ALA A 116 -7.07 7.40 10.82
CA ALA A 116 -7.66 7.58 12.15
C ALA A 116 -9.18 7.49 12.13
N PHE A 117 -9.83 8.03 11.09
CA PHE A 117 -11.29 7.93 10.91
C PHE A 117 -11.75 6.49 10.62
N LEU A 118 -10.92 5.71 9.93
CA LEU A 118 -11.19 4.31 9.61
C LEU A 118 -10.81 3.35 10.74
N ALA A 119 -10.10 3.82 11.77
CA ALA A 119 -9.81 3.02 12.94
C ALA A 119 -11.12 2.65 13.67
N PRO A 120 -11.18 1.46 14.30
CA PRO A 120 -12.31 1.12 15.15
C PRO A 120 -12.50 2.22 16.21
N PRO A 121 -13.75 2.58 16.55
CA PRO A 121 -13.99 3.50 17.66
C PRO A 121 -13.34 2.91 18.91
N GLN A 122 -12.48 3.71 19.55
CA GLN A 122 -11.85 3.38 20.83
C GLN A 122 -12.96 3.39 21.90
N SER A 123 -13.73 2.31 21.99
CA SER A 123 -14.66 2.11 23.10
C SER A 123 -13.84 1.83 24.35
N GLN A 124 -13.96 2.71 25.35
CA GLN A 124 -13.77 2.31 26.74
C GLN A 124 -14.70 1.12 27.01
N CYS A 125 -14.13 -0.08 27.09
CA CYS A 125 -14.71 -1.21 27.79
C CYS A 125 -13.55 -2.05 28.34
N ASP A 126 -13.55 -2.16 29.67
CA ASP A 126 -12.71 -3.05 30.44
C ASP A 126 -12.77 -4.49 29.88
N ASP A 127 -11.61 -5.14 29.89
CA ASP A 127 -11.38 -6.59 29.82
C ASP A 127 -12.19 -7.38 28.76
N LEU A 128 -11.53 -7.80 27.66
CA LEU A 128 -11.58 -9.15 27.04
C LEU A 128 -11.34 -9.23 25.51
N GLU A 129 -10.62 -8.32 24.84
CA GLU A 129 -10.32 -8.51 23.40
C GLU A 129 -8.88 -8.18 22.99
N GLU A 130 -7.89 -8.73 23.72
CA GLU A 130 -6.47 -8.67 23.30
C GLU A 130 -6.04 -9.82 22.36
N GLN A 131 -6.93 -10.77 22.03
CA GLN A 131 -6.53 -11.98 21.28
C GLN A 131 -6.91 -11.96 19.79
N GLU A 132 -7.90 -11.18 19.35
CA GLU A 132 -8.41 -11.24 17.97
C GLU A 132 -7.66 -10.31 16.99
N GLU A 133 -7.10 -9.19 17.47
CA GLU A 133 -6.39 -8.22 16.63
C GLU A 133 -5.01 -8.75 16.15
N ALA A 134 -4.33 -9.54 16.99
CA ALA A 134 -3.07 -10.20 16.62
C ALA A 134 -3.26 -11.27 15.53
N ASP A 135 -4.37 -12.01 15.58
CA ASP A 135 -4.67 -13.09 14.62
C ASP A 135 -5.11 -12.53 13.26
N ALA A 136 -5.83 -11.40 13.23
CA ALA A 136 -6.20 -10.73 11.99
C ALA A 136 -4.98 -10.14 11.25
N LEU A 137 -4.02 -9.56 11.98
CA LEU A 137 -2.78 -9.02 11.41
C LEU A 137 -1.83 -10.13 10.94
N ALA A 138 -1.72 -11.24 11.68
CA ALA A 138 -0.92 -12.41 11.28
C ALA A 138 -1.48 -13.11 10.02
N SER A 139 -2.80 -13.09 9.85
CA SER A 139 -3.46 -13.64 8.65
C SER A 139 -3.15 -12.82 7.39
N CYS A 140 -3.08 -11.49 7.52
CA CYS A 140 -2.74 -10.61 6.41
C CYS A 140 -1.27 -10.72 5.96
N SER A 141 -0.34 -11.05 6.87
CA SER A 141 1.09 -11.19 6.55
C SER A 141 1.48 -12.51 5.87
N SER A 142 0.61 -13.54 5.91
CA SER A 142 0.97 -14.91 5.50
C SER A 142 0.72 -15.25 4.02
N ARG A 143 0.48 -14.25 3.15
CA ARG A 143 0.13 -14.48 1.73
C ARG A 143 1.15 -13.95 0.71
N GLU A 144 2.39 -13.73 1.11
CA GLU A 144 3.50 -13.72 0.16
C GLU A 144 3.94 -15.17 -0.12
N THR A 145 3.42 -15.73 -1.20
CA THR A 145 3.81 -17.07 -1.68
C THR A 145 5.24 -17.05 -2.21
N GLU A 146 6.16 -17.75 -1.57
CA GLU A 146 7.34 -18.30 -2.24
C GLU A 146 6.86 -19.25 -3.35
N VAL A 147 7.03 -18.83 -4.60
CA VAL A 147 6.97 -19.75 -5.75
C VAL A 147 8.27 -20.57 -5.72
N GLN A 148 8.26 -21.65 -4.96
CA GLN A 148 9.33 -22.64 -4.98
C GLN A 148 9.29 -23.36 -6.33
N VAL A 149 10.21 -23.03 -7.24
CA VAL A 149 10.45 -23.83 -8.44
C VAL A 149 11.14 -25.13 -8.01
N PRO A 150 10.56 -26.33 -8.25
CA PRO A 150 11.19 -27.57 -7.84
C PRO A 150 12.47 -27.81 -8.66
N LEU A 151 13.59 -27.86 -7.98
CA LEU A 151 14.92 -28.08 -8.56
C LEU A 151 15.21 -29.59 -8.61
N GLU A 152 14.40 -30.35 -9.35
CA GLU A 152 14.64 -31.79 -9.59
C GLU A 152 14.37 -32.16 -11.05
N LEU A 153 15.23 -31.71 -11.97
CA LEU A 153 15.34 -32.32 -13.31
C LEU A 153 16.77 -32.28 -13.88
N LEU A 154 17.79 -32.26 -13.03
CA LEU A 154 19.17 -32.46 -13.46
C LEU A 154 19.79 -33.59 -12.65
N GLN A 155 19.62 -34.82 -13.14
CA GLN A 155 20.66 -35.84 -13.14
C GLN A 155 20.22 -37.10 -13.90
N LYS A 156 21.20 -37.66 -14.63
CA LYS A 156 21.23 -38.87 -15.50
C LYS A 156 21.02 -38.50 -16.98
N ASP A 157 22.01 -38.64 -17.87
CA ASP A 157 22.94 -39.76 -18.00
C ASP A 157 24.38 -39.33 -18.32
N ASP A 158 25.33 -39.85 -17.54
CA ASP A 158 26.70 -40.11 -17.99
C ASP A 158 26.69 -41.45 -18.74
N GLU A 159 26.84 -41.46 -20.06
CA GLU A 159 27.43 -42.61 -20.76
C GLU A 159 28.27 -42.15 -21.96
N SER A 160 29.57 -42.04 -21.68
CA SER A 160 30.72 -42.28 -22.55
C SER A 160 30.44 -42.89 -23.93
N ILE A 161 30.83 -42.19 -25.01
CA ILE A 161 31.54 -42.82 -26.15
C ILE A 161 32.59 -41.85 -26.71
N ASP A 162 33.85 -42.12 -26.37
CA ASP A 162 35.01 -41.81 -27.18
C ASP A 162 34.88 -42.52 -28.54
N SER A 163 34.86 -41.76 -29.63
CA SER A 163 35.79 -41.95 -30.75
C SER A 163 35.28 -41.34 -32.06
N ARG A 164 36.26 -40.79 -32.79
CA ARG A 164 36.42 -40.89 -34.25
C ARG A 164 35.61 -39.97 -35.19
N VAL A 165 36.42 -39.30 -36.03
CA VAL A 165 36.19 -38.91 -37.45
C VAL A 165 35.69 -37.47 -37.60
N LYS A 166 36.57 -36.47 -37.79
CA LYS A 166 37.26 -36.09 -39.05
C LYS A 166 36.28 -35.88 -40.22
N ASN A 167 36.28 -34.65 -40.75
CA ASN A 167 35.71 -34.19 -42.04
C ASN A 167 34.24 -33.74 -42.00
N MET A 168 34.00 -32.42 -42.10
CA MET A 168 33.79 -31.70 -43.38
C MET A 168 33.89 -30.19 -43.15
#